data_AF-K2B0X0-F1
#
_entry.id   AF-K2B0X0-F1
#
_cell.length_a   1.000
_cell.length_b   1.000
_cell.length_c   1.000
_cell.angle_alpha   90.00
_cell.angle_beta   90.00
_cell.angle_gamma   90.00
#
_symmetry.space_group_name_H-M   'P 1'
#
loop_
_entity.id
_entity.type
_entity.pdbx_description
1 polymer ?
#
loop_
_entity_poly.entity_id
_entity_poly.type
_entity_poly.pdbx_seq_one_letter_code
_entity_poly.pdbx_strand_id
1 'polypeptide(L)' 'MKQSNPLKNTLSFFSEVKSEVAKVTWPSKNEVTKLTMIVVTVSLLVGIYLGGLDFLFTKLLELVVYNN' A
#
# COMPACT_ATOMS: atom_id res chain seq x y z
N MET A 1 -33.70 -37.44 5.05
CA MET A 1 -33.88 -36.00 4.74
C MET A 1 -32.87 -35.23 5.59
N LYS A 2 -31.73 -34.82 5.00
CA LYS A 2 -30.66 -34.14 5.76
C LYS A 2 -31.08 -32.69 5.98
N GLN A 3 -31.33 -32.34 7.23
CA GLN A 3 -31.65 -30.98 7.67
C GLN A 3 -30.50 -30.04 7.26
N SER A 4 -30.66 -29.36 6.12
CA SER A 4 -29.75 -28.31 5.65
C SER A 4 -30.06 -27.04 6.44
N ASN A 5 -29.51 -26.93 7.65
CA ASN A 5 -29.46 -25.65 8.36
C ASN A 5 -28.44 -24.77 7.61
N PRO A 6 -28.87 -23.73 6.86
CA PRO A 6 -27.98 -22.93 6.00
C PRO A 6 -26.84 -22.26 6.81
N LEU A 7 -27.09 -22.02 8.10
CA LEU A 7 -26.15 -21.44 9.05
C LEU A 7 -24.97 -22.36 9.41
N LYS A 8 -25.14 -23.68 9.36
CA LYS A 8 -24.07 -24.62 9.73
C LYS A 8 -23.00 -24.72 8.64
N ASN A 9 -23.40 -24.55 7.37
CA ASN A 9 -22.50 -24.56 6.23
C ASN A 9 -21.69 -23.24 6.16
N THR A 10 -22.32 -22.09 6.40
CA THR A 10 -21.59 -20.79 6.40
C THR A 10 -20.56 -20.73 7.52
N LEU A 11 -20.89 -21.19 8.72
CA LEU A 11 -19.94 -21.30 9.82
C LEU A 11 -18.74 -22.21 9.49
N SER A 12 -18.94 -23.32 8.78
CA SER A 12 -17.83 -24.17 8.34
C SER A 12 -16.98 -23.50 7.27
N PHE A 13 -17.58 -22.77 6.33
CA PHE A 13 -16.84 -21.99 5.32
C PHE A 13 -15.93 -20.93 5.96
N PHE A 14 -16.40 -20.17 6.95
CA PHE A 14 -15.54 -19.20 7.66
C PHE A 14 -14.41 -19.88 8.45
N SER A 15 -14.68 -21.06 9.02
CA SER A 15 -13.65 -21.86 9.70
C SER A 15 -12.57 -22.35 8.73
N GLU A 16 -12.96 -22.82 7.54
CA GLU A 16 -12.03 -23.25 6.49
C GLU A 16 -11.19 -22.08 5.97
N VAL A 17 -11.81 -20.94 5.66
CA VAL A 17 -11.12 -19.71 5.22
C VAL A 17 -10.11 -19.24 6.26
N LYS A 18 -10.47 -19.25 7.55
CA LYS A 18 -9.52 -18.92 8.62
C LYS A 18 -8.32 -19.87 8.65
N SER A 19 -8.52 -21.16 8.39
CA SER A 19 -7.44 -22.15 8.35
C SER A 19 -6.50 -21.94 7.16
N GLU A 20 -7.02 -21.55 5.99
CA GLU A 20 -6.20 -21.26 4.81
C GLU A 20 -5.42 -19.96 4.97
N VAL A 21 -6.06 -18.91 5.53
CA VAL A 21 -5.38 -17.64 5.85
C VAL A 21 -4.30 -17.83 6.91
N ALA A 22 -4.44 -18.81 7.81
CA ALA A 22 -3.39 -19.15 8.78
C ALA A 22 -2.17 -19.84 8.14
N LYS A 23 -2.30 -20.44 6.95
CA LYS A 23 -1.16 -20.98 6.18
C LYS A 23 -0.43 -19.89 5.41
N VAL A 24 -1.02 -18.71 5.24
CA VAL A 24 -0.34 -17.55 4.66
C VAL A 24 0.78 -17.17 5.63
N THR A 25 2.01 -17.29 5.17
CA THR A 25 3.21 -16.87 5.90
C THR A 25 3.21 -15.35 6.01
N TRP A 26 2.58 -14.85 7.07
CA TRP A 26 2.62 -13.44 7.40
C TRP A 26 4.04 -13.06 7.83
N PRO A 27 4.62 -12.00 7.24
CA PRO A 27 5.93 -11.52 7.62
C PRO A 27 5.94 -11.11 9.10
N SER A 28 7.10 -11.28 9.74
CA SER A 28 7.27 -10.86 11.13
C SER A 28 7.00 -9.35 11.27
N LYS A 29 6.40 -8.93 12.39
CA LYS A 29 6.09 -7.52 12.67
C LYS A 29 7.30 -6.60 12.44
N ASN A 30 8.50 -7.10 12.77
CA ASN A 30 9.76 -6.37 12.58
C ASN A 30 10.09 -6.13 11.10
N GLU A 31 9.82 -7.12 10.25
CA GLU A 31 10.08 -7.06 8.83
C GLU A 31 9.10 -6.10 8.15
N VAL A 32 7.82 -6.16 8.53
CA VAL A 32 6.79 -5.22 8.07
C VAL A 32 7.20 -3.79 8.41
N THR A 33 7.58 -3.50 9.65
CA THR A 33 8.00 -2.14 10.05
C THR A 33 9.22 -1.66 9.28
N LYS A 34 10.21 -2.53 9.06
CA LYS A 34 11.42 -2.19 8.31
C LYS A 34 11.10 -1.87 6.85
N LEU A 35 10.29 -2.70 6.19
CA LEU A 35 9.88 -2.48 4.80
C LEU A 35 9.06 -1.19 4.66
N THR A 36 8.12 -0.94 5.56
CA THR A 36 7.31 0.29 5.53
C THR A 36 8.18 1.54 5.76
N MET A 37 9.16 1.48 6.65
CA MET A 37 10.09 2.59 6.87
C MET A 37 10.87 2.92 5.59
N ILE A 38 11.38 1.91 4.88
CA ILE A 38 12.08 2.09 3.60
C ILE A 38 11.18 2.77 2.58
N VAL A 39 9.96 2.29 2.41
CA VAL A 39 9.00 2.88 1.45
C VAL A 39 8.69 4.33 1.79
N VAL A 40 8.50 4.65 3.07
CA VAL A 40 8.26 6.03 3.52
C VAL A 40 9.45 6.91 3.18
N THR A 41 10.68 6.48 3.49
CA THR A 41 11.89 7.25 3.17
C THR A 41 12.04 7.50 1.68
N VAL A 42 11.87 6.46 0.84
CA VAL A 42 11.98 6.59 -0.62
C VAL A 42 10.91 7.52 -1.17
N SER A 43 9.66 7.38 -0.71
CA SER A 43 8.55 8.24 -1.14
C SER A 43 8.82 9.72 -0.81
N LEU A 44 9.40 9.99 0.37
CA LEU A 44 9.73 11.34 0.81
C LEU A 44 10.86 11.95 -0.06
N LEU A 45 11.88 11.16 -0.38
CA LEU A 45 12.96 11.57 -1.27
C LEU A 45 12.46 11.88 -2.69
N VAL A 46 11.63 11.00 -3.25
CA VAL A 46 11.03 11.20 -4.58
C VAL A 46 10.12 12.43 -4.58
N GLY A 47 9.31 12.61 -3.54
CA GLY A 47 8.45 13.78 -3.40
C GLY A 47 9.22 15.10 -3.36
N ILE A 48 10.33 15.16 -2.61
CA ILE A 48 11.21 16.33 -2.59
C ILE A 48 11.86 16.56 -3.95
N TYR A 49 12.34 15.48 -4.61
CA TYR A 49 12.98 15.57 -5.91
C TYR A 49 12.02 16.12 -6.97
N LEU A 50 10.82 15.54 -7.09
CA LEU A 50 9.81 16.00 -8.03
C LEU A 50 9.35 17.42 -7.70
N GLY A 51 8.99 17.70 -6.45
CA GLY A 51 8.55 19.03 -6.05
C GLY A 51 9.61 20.13 -6.26
N GLY A 52 10.89 19.81 -6.03
CA GLY A 52 11.99 20.73 -6.33
C GLY A 52 12.16 20.96 -7.83
N LEU A 53 12.02 19.91 -8.64
CA LEU A 53 12.07 19.98 -10.09
C LEU A 53 10.89 20.80 -10.65
N ASP A 54 9.67 20.59 -10.14
CA ASP A 54 8.48 21.35 -10.51
C ASP A 54 8.65 22.85 -10.19
N PHE A 55 9.23 23.18 -9.03
CA PHE A 55 9.54 24.56 -8.67
C PHE A 55 10.58 25.19 -9.61
N LEU A 56 11.65 24.45 -9.91
CA LEU A 56 12.70 24.90 -10.83
C LEU A 56 12.13 25.14 -12.24
N PHE A 57 11.34 24.20 -12.76
CA PHE A 57 10.70 24.36 -14.06
C PHE A 57 9.70 25.50 -14.09
N THR A 58 8.92 25.71 -13.04
CA THR A 58 8.01 26.87 -12.95
C THR A 58 8.78 28.18 -13.06
N LYS A 59 9.91 28.30 -12.35
CA LYS A 59 10.75 29.50 -12.39
C LYS A 59 11.44 29.71 -13.73
N LEU A 60 11.92 28.63 -14.36
CA LEU A 60 12.52 28.70 -15.69
C LEU A 60 11.49 29.09 -16.76
N LEU A 61 10.30 28.48 -16.72
CA LEU A 61 9.21 28.81 -17.65
C LEU A 61 8.72 30.24 -17.44
N GLU A 62 8.59 30.71 -16.20
CA GLU A 62 8.25 32.10 -15.88
C GLU A 62 9.26 33.06 -16.51
N LEU A 63 10.57 32.79 -16.36
CA LEU A 63 11.61 33.63 -16.96
C LEU A 63 11.58 33.59 -18.50
N VAL A 64 11.42 32.42 -19.11
CA VAL A 64 11.44 32.27 -20.58
C VAL A 64 10.19 32.86 -21.23
N VAL A 65 9.02 32.71 -20.62
CA VAL A 65 7.73 33.18 -21.18
C VAL A 65 7.46 34.65 -20.85
N TYR A 66 7.87 35.15 -19.69
CA TYR A 66 7.64 36.54 -19.31
C TYR A 66 8.68 37.51 -19.89
N ASN A 67 9.89 37.04 -20.18
CA ASN A 67 10.98 37.86 -20.72
C ASN A 67 10.95 38.01 -22.27
N ASN A 68 9.79 37.78 -22.89
CA ASN A 68 9.51 38.08 -24.30
C ASN A 68 8.11 38.66 -24.45
#